data_AF-A0A3D1CP44-F1
#
_entry.id   AF-A0A3D1CP44-F1
#
_cell.length_a   1.000
_cell.length_b   1.000
_cell.length_c   1.000
_cell.angle_alpha   90.00
_cell.angle_beta   90.00
_cell.angle_gamma   90.00
#
_symmetry.space_group_name_H-M   'P 1'
#
loop_
_entity.id
_entity.type
_entity.pdbx_description
1 polymer ?
#
loop_
_entity_poly.entity_id
_entity_poly.type
_entity_poly.pdbx_seq_one_letter_code
_entity_poly.pdbx_strand_id
1 'polypeptide(L)'
;VDWLDYAIPLFFVVEISVRFLAEPNKRDFFKSGWNVFDTIIVAVSLIPVNDSELAYVARLIRIFRVLRMVSVIPELRHLLNSLLKALPQLGYVALMMFIIVYIFAAIGTTLFEEINEFLWGDIAVSMLTLFRVMTFEDWTDVMYETMAVYPLSWIYYLVFIFLNTFAFLNMLIGIVVNVMEQERAEEHEEAHKNDMTIEDLSAQLEELKALIKTRS
;
A
#
# COMPACT_ATOMS: atom_id res chain seq x y z
N VAL A 1 22.23 -23.99 -16.80
CA VAL A 1 21.52 -23.15 -15.81
C VAL A 1 22.36 -21.92 -15.49
N ASP A 2 23.68 -22.05 -15.38
CA ASP A 2 24.59 -20.93 -15.06
C ASP A 2 24.62 -19.80 -16.10
N TRP A 3 24.43 -20.07 -17.40
CA TRP A 3 24.45 -19.02 -18.41
C TRP A 3 23.28 -18.01 -18.25
N LEU A 4 22.12 -18.46 -17.75
CA LEU A 4 20.97 -17.58 -17.47
C LEU A 4 21.26 -16.62 -16.31
N ASP A 5 22.08 -17.04 -15.34
CA ASP A 5 22.47 -16.20 -14.21
C ASP A 5 23.32 -15.01 -14.62
N TYR A 6 24.00 -15.08 -15.77
CA TYR A 6 24.76 -13.97 -16.35
C TYR A 6 24.00 -13.24 -17.46
N ALA A 7 23.26 -13.97 -18.30
CA ALA A 7 22.51 -13.39 -19.42
C ALA A 7 21.38 -12.47 -18.95
N ILE A 8 20.67 -12.84 -17.89
CA ILE A 8 19.53 -12.07 -17.41
C ILE A 8 19.98 -10.71 -16.81
N PRO A 9 20.95 -10.64 -15.88
CA PRO A 9 21.46 -9.33 -15.42
C PRO A 9 22.04 -8.50 -16.55
N LEU A 10 22.75 -9.12 -17.51
CA LEU A 10 23.29 -8.41 -18.66
C LEU A 10 22.17 -7.79 -19.52
N PHE A 11 21.09 -8.52 -19.76
CA PHE A 11 19.91 -7.98 -20.45
C PHE A 11 19.37 -6.73 -19.75
N PHE A 12 19.18 -6.78 -18.43
CA PHE A 12 18.69 -5.61 -17.69
C PHE A 12 19.67 -4.44 -17.66
N VAL A 13 20.98 -4.70 -17.60
CA VAL A 13 22.00 -3.65 -17.69
C VAL A 13 21.88 -2.94 -19.03
N VAL A 14 21.78 -3.69 -20.13
CA VAL A 14 21.61 -3.14 -21.47
C VAL A 14 20.30 -2.37 -21.56
N GLU A 15 19.20 -2.94 -21.07
CA GLU A 15 17.88 -2.33 -21.08
C GLU A 15 17.86 -0.98 -20.33
N ILE A 16 18.37 -0.94 -19.09
CA ILE A 16 18.46 0.29 -18.29
C ILE A 16 19.37 1.31 -18.96
N SER A 17 20.49 0.87 -19.53
CA SER A 17 21.41 1.76 -20.26
C SER A 17 20.72 2.40 -21.47
N VAL A 18 19.95 1.61 -22.24
CA VAL A 18 19.16 2.13 -23.37
C VAL A 18 18.10 3.11 -22.89
N ARG A 19 17.32 2.78 -21.85
CA ARG A 19 16.31 3.69 -21.30
C ARG A 19 16.93 5.00 -20.78
N PHE A 20 18.06 4.93 -20.10
CA PHE A 20 18.79 6.09 -19.61
C PHE A 20 19.35 6.96 -20.76
N LEU A 21 19.89 6.33 -21.81
CA LEU A 21 20.42 7.04 -22.97
C LEU A 21 19.32 7.68 -23.82
N ALA A 22 18.14 7.06 -23.91
CA ALA A 22 16.98 7.58 -24.64
C ALA A 22 16.38 8.84 -23.99
N GLU A 23 16.54 9.05 -22.69
CA GLU A 23 16.02 10.22 -22.00
C GLU A 23 16.76 11.51 -22.42
N PRO A 24 16.09 12.54 -22.96
CA PRO A 24 16.74 13.79 -23.40
C PRO A 24 17.44 14.52 -22.26
N ASN A 25 16.83 14.50 -21.07
CA ASN A 25 17.38 15.05 -19.85
C ASN A 25 17.62 13.93 -18.84
N LYS A 26 18.89 13.65 -18.55
CA LYS A 26 19.29 12.53 -17.67
C LYS A 26 18.73 12.63 -16.25
N ARG A 27 18.33 13.83 -15.81
CA ARG A 27 17.69 14.02 -14.50
C ARG A 27 16.26 13.47 -14.46
N ASP A 28 15.57 13.43 -15.59
CA ASP A 28 14.18 12.97 -15.65
C ASP A 28 14.09 11.45 -15.48
N PHE A 29 15.13 10.71 -15.90
CA PHE A 29 15.24 9.28 -15.64
C PHE A 29 15.12 8.96 -14.14
N PHE A 30 15.80 9.73 -13.28
CA PHE A 30 15.81 9.53 -11.83
C PHE A 30 14.57 10.09 -11.11
N LYS A 31 13.67 10.79 -11.81
CA LYS A 31 12.37 11.19 -11.24
C LYS A 31 11.35 10.06 -11.29
N SER A 32 11.55 9.08 -12.16
CA SER A 32 10.70 7.88 -12.22
C SER A 32 11.11 6.89 -11.15
N GLY A 33 10.24 6.65 -10.17
CA GLY A 33 10.47 5.67 -9.10
C GLY A 33 10.75 4.25 -9.64
N TRP A 34 10.13 3.87 -10.76
CA TRP A 34 10.37 2.58 -11.42
C TRP A 34 11.75 2.47 -12.05
N ASN A 35 12.26 3.55 -12.66
CA ASN A 35 13.61 3.57 -13.20
C ASN A 35 14.66 3.50 -12.09
N VAL A 36 14.43 4.19 -10.97
CA VAL A 36 15.29 4.11 -9.78
C VAL A 36 15.28 2.71 -9.19
N PHE A 37 14.09 2.11 -9.02
CA PHE A 37 13.92 0.74 -8.53
C PHE A 37 14.68 -0.28 -9.40
N ASP A 38 14.45 -0.25 -10.71
CA ASP A 38 15.13 -1.15 -11.66
C ASP A 38 16.65 -1.00 -11.57
N THR A 39 17.14 0.24 -11.49
CA THR A 39 18.58 0.53 -11.39
C THR A 39 19.19 -0.04 -10.11
N ILE A 40 18.49 0.08 -8.97
CA ILE A 40 18.93 -0.49 -7.69
C ILE A 40 18.96 -2.03 -7.77
N ILE A 41 17.90 -2.65 -8.28
CA ILE A 41 17.83 -4.12 -8.39
C ILE A 41 18.95 -4.67 -9.27
N VAL A 42 19.25 -4.02 -10.39
CA VAL A 42 20.35 -4.41 -11.29
C VAL A 42 21.71 -4.19 -10.63
N ALA A 43 21.93 -3.03 -10.00
CA ALA A 43 23.18 -2.75 -9.30
C ALA A 43 23.48 -3.76 -8.19
N VAL A 44 22.48 -4.08 -7.37
CA VAL A 44 22.59 -5.10 -6.30
C VAL A 44 22.85 -6.49 -6.88
N SER A 45 22.24 -6.81 -8.02
CA SER A 45 22.40 -8.13 -8.68
C SER A 45 23.78 -8.36 -9.29
N LEU A 46 24.54 -7.29 -9.59
CA LEU A 46 25.89 -7.35 -10.16
C LEU A 46 27.00 -7.51 -9.10
N ILE A 47 26.69 -7.37 -7.80
CA ILE A 47 27.68 -7.47 -6.73
C ILE A 47 28.28 -8.89 -6.72
N PRO A 48 29.60 -9.04 -6.93
CA PRO A 48 30.24 -10.35 -6.95
C PRO A 48 30.28 -10.96 -5.55
N VAL A 49 29.85 -12.21 -5.44
CA VAL A 49 29.71 -12.97 -4.19
C VAL A 49 30.94 -13.85 -3.97
N ASN A 50 32.12 -13.24 -3.75
CA ASN A 50 33.38 -14.01 -3.68
C ASN A 50 34.15 -13.91 -2.35
N ASP A 51 33.72 -13.09 -1.38
CA ASP A 51 34.39 -13.00 -0.07
C ASP A 51 33.75 -13.90 1.00
N SER A 52 34.59 -14.66 1.71
CA SER A 52 34.19 -15.66 2.69
C SER A 52 33.45 -15.09 3.90
N GLU A 53 33.73 -13.85 4.30
CA GLU A 53 33.02 -13.17 5.40
C GLU A 53 31.65 -12.63 4.95
N LEU A 54 31.51 -12.28 3.67
CA LEU A 54 30.26 -11.78 3.09
C LEU A 54 29.38 -12.88 2.52
N ALA A 55 29.79 -14.15 2.60
CA ALA A 55 29.07 -15.27 2.00
C ALA A 55 27.59 -15.37 2.45
N TYR A 56 27.27 -15.02 3.70
CA TYR A 56 25.89 -14.99 4.21
C TYR A 56 25.08 -13.83 3.63
N VAL A 57 25.63 -12.61 3.66
CA VAL A 57 25.00 -11.41 3.08
C VAL A 57 24.79 -11.60 1.57
N ALA A 58 25.77 -12.21 0.92
CA ALA A 58 25.76 -12.43 -0.51
C ALA A 58 24.79 -13.56 -0.93
N ARG A 59 24.42 -14.47 -0.02
CA ARG A 59 23.25 -15.36 -0.21
C ARG A 59 21.94 -14.58 -0.13
N LEU A 60 21.80 -13.63 0.80
CA LEU A 60 20.62 -12.77 0.90
C LEU A 60 20.46 -11.88 -0.34
N ILE A 61 21.57 -11.35 -0.89
CA ILE A 61 21.58 -10.57 -2.13
C ILE A 61 20.96 -11.35 -3.31
N ARG A 62 21.09 -12.68 -3.33
CA ARG A 62 20.48 -13.51 -4.38
C ARG A 62 18.95 -13.44 -4.37
N ILE A 63 18.30 -13.13 -3.25
CA ILE A 63 16.83 -12.98 -3.17
C ILE A 63 16.36 -11.79 -4.02
N PHE A 64 17.15 -10.71 -4.12
CA PHE A 64 16.83 -9.57 -4.98
C PHE A 64 16.73 -9.94 -6.46
N ARG A 65 17.38 -11.04 -6.87
CA ARG A 65 17.22 -11.57 -8.23
C ARG A 65 15.79 -12.04 -8.49
N VAL A 66 15.01 -12.44 -7.49
CA VAL A 66 13.58 -12.76 -7.70
C VAL A 66 12.78 -11.47 -7.93
N LEU A 67 13.17 -10.38 -7.27
CA LEU A 67 12.50 -9.07 -7.43
C LEU A 67 12.62 -8.49 -8.84
N ARG A 68 13.60 -8.94 -9.64
CA ARG A 68 13.69 -8.58 -11.07
C ARG A 68 12.44 -8.96 -11.86
N MET A 69 11.65 -9.94 -11.40
CA MET A 69 10.36 -10.28 -12.01
C MET A 69 9.38 -9.11 -11.94
N VAL A 70 9.42 -8.29 -10.88
CA VAL A 70 8.60 -7.07 -10.74
C VAL A 70 8.99 -6.02 -11.80
N SER A 71 10.26 -5.98 -12.18
CA SER A 71 10.74 -5.07 -13.24
C SER A 71 10.31 -5.51 -14.63
N VAL A 72 10.12 -6.81 -14.86
CA VAL A 72 9.76 -7.36 -16.18
C VAL A 72 8.27 -7.37 -16.41
N ILE A 73 7.47 -7.65 -15.37
CA ILE A 73 6.04 -7.94 -15.49
C ILE A 73 5.26 -6.63 -15.26
N PRO A 74 4.72 -6.00 -16.32
CA PRO A 74 3.98 -4.74 -16.18
C PRO A 74 2.76 -4.88 -15.29
N GLU A 75 2.11 -6.05 -15.30
CA GLU A 75 0.93 -6.35 -14.47
C GLU A 75 1.26 -6.21 -12.97
N LEU A 76 2.44 -6.67 -12.52
CA LEU A 76 2.87 -6.50 -11.13
C LEU A 76 3.07 -5.02 -10.79
N ARG A 77 3.61 -4.23 -11.71
CA ARG A 77 3.75 -2.77 -11.52
C ARG A 77 2.39 -2.09 -11.42
N HIS A 78 1.43 -2.48 -12.26
CA HIS A 78 0.08 -1.95 -12.19
C HIS A 78 -0.58 -2.27 -10.86
N LEU A 79 -0.52 -3.53 -10.39
CA LEU A 79 -1.05 -3.92 -9.08
C LEU A 79 -0.39 -3.14 -7.94
N LEU A 80 0.94 -3.03 -7.93
CA LEU A 80 1.67 -2.28 -6.91
C LEU A 80 1.31 -0.78 -6.93
N ASN A 81 1.23 -0.17 -8.11
CA ASN A 81 0.81 1.23 -8.24
C ASN A 81 -0.62 1.43 -7.71
N SER A 82 -1.54 0.49 -7.96
CA SER A 82 -2.90 0.55 -7.41
C SER A 82 -2.92 0.44 -5.89
N LEU A 83 -2.13 -0.47 -5.30
CA LEU A 83 -1.98 -0.58 -3.85
C LEU A 83 -1.41 0.71 -3.24
N LEU A 84 -0.34 1.24 -3.84
CA LEU A 84 0.30 2.48 -3.37
C LEU A 84 -0.64 3.69 -3.47
N LYS A 85 -1.52 3.75 -4.48
CA LYS A 85 -2.55 4.79 -4.60
C LYS A 85 -3.62 4.70 -3.50
N ALA A 86 -3.88 3.52 -2.96
CA ALA A 86 -4.83 3.33 -1.86
C ALA A 86 -4.23 3.69 -0.48
N LEU A 87 -2.91 3.55 -0.29
CA LEU A 87 -2.24 3.80 1.00
C LEU A 87 -2.52 5.19 1.62
N PRO A 88 -2.52 6.31 0.87
CA PRO A 88 -2.78 7.63 1.45
C PRO A 88 -4.14 7.73 2.13
N GLN A 89 -5.16 7.05 1.61
CA GLN A 89 -6.52 7.05 2.20
C GLN A 89 -6.53 6.34 3.57
N LEU A 90 -5.64 5.35 3.76
CA LEU A 90 -5.50 4.61 5.01
C LEU A 90 -4.74 5.39 6.10
N GLY A 91 -3.97 6.43 5.72
CA GLY A 91 -3.01 7.08 6.62
C GLY A 91 -3.62 7.66 7.89
N TYR A 92 -4.76 8.34 7.78
CA TYR A 92 -5.43 8.94 8.95
C TYR A 92 -5.97 7.90 9.92
N VAL A 93 -6.53 6.80 9.40
CA VAL A 93 -7.04 5.71 10.23
C VAL A 93 -5.87 4.94 10.87
N ALA A 94 -4.81 4.67 10.11
CA ALA A 94 -3.60 4.05 10.65
C ALA A 94 -3.01 4.87 11.80
N LEU A 95 -2.98 6.21 11.68
CA LEU A 95 -2.55 7.09 12.77
C LEU A 95 -3.49 7.01 13.98
N MET A 96 -4.80 6.99 13.77
CA MET A 96 -5.77 6.84 14.85
C MET A 96 -5.63 5.49 15.58
N MET A 97 -5.47 4.39 14.82
CA MET A 97 -5.21 3.06 15.37
C MET A 97 -3.89 3.04 16.14
N PHE A 98 -2.84 3.65 15.61
CA PHE A 98 -1.55 3.78 16.30
C PHE A 98 -1.68 4.50 17.65
N ILE A 99 -2.46 5.59 17.72
CA ILE A 99 -2.74 6.30 18.98
C ILE A 99 -3.49 5.40 19.97
N ILE A 100 -4.50 4.66 19.52
CA ILE A 100 -5.24 3.71 20.38
C ILE A 100 -4.28 2.64 20.92
N VAL A 101 -3.47 2.03 20.06
CA VAL A 101 -2.48 1.02 20.46
C VAL A 101 -1.48 1.59 21.46
N TYR A 102 -0.97 2.79 21.23
CA TYR A 102 -0.02 3.44 22.14
C TYR A 102 -0.63 3.67 23.54
N ILE A 103 -1.85 4.21 23.61
CA ILE A 103 -2.55 4.47 24.88
C ILE A 103 -2.77 3.15 25.64
N PHE A 104 -3.29 2.13 24.95
CA PHE A 104 -3.53 0.83 25.57
C PHE A 104 -2.22 0.15 25.96
N ALA A 105 -1.15 0.30 25.18
CA ALA A 105 0.16 -0.24 25.49
C ALA A 105 0.69 0.37 26.78
N ALA A 106 0.67 1.71 26.92
CA ALA A 106 1.10 2.38 28.15
C ALA A 106 0.31 1.91 29.39
N ILE A 107 -1.01 1.73 29.24
CA ILE A 107 -1.87 1.17 30.30
C ILE A 107 -1.47 -0.28 30.60
N GLY A 108 -1.31 -1.11 29.57
CA GLY A 108 -0.99 -2.53 29.68
C GLY A 108 0.38 -2.79 30.31
N THR A 109 1.40 -2.01 29.94
CA THR A 109 2.72 -2.02 30.59
C THR A 109 2.54 -1.79 32.09
N THR A 110 1.84 -0.71 32.46
CA THR A 110 1.66 -0.34 33.88
C THR A 110 0.88 -1.39 34.68
N LEU A 111 -0.07 -2.10 34.06
CA LEU A 111 -0.94 -3.05 34.75
C LEU A 111 -0.44 -4.49 34.74
N PHE A 112 0.30 -4.91 33.70
CA PHE A 112 0.57 -6.31 33.41
C PHE A 112 2.06 -6.65 33.31
N GLU A 113 2.97 -5.67 33.43
CA GLU A 113 4.43 -5.89 33.45
C GLU A 113 4.85 -6.96 34.46
N GLU A 114 4.34 -6.90 35.70
CA GLU A 114 4.67 -7.87 36.75
C GLU A 114 4.13 -9.29 36.47
N ILE A 115 3.13 -9.43 35.59
CA ILE A 115 2.55 -10.73 35.21
C ILE A 115 3.42 -11.40 34.15
N ASN A 116 3.76 -10.65 33.10
CA ASN A 116 4.54 -11.17 31.99
C ASN A 116 5.37 -10.05 31.34
N GLU A 117 6.62 -9.92 31.80
CA GLU A 117 7.61 -8.95 31.30
C GLU A 117 7.89 -9.15 29.79
N PHE A 118 7.78 -10.37 29.26
CA PHE A 118 8.00 -10.62 27.84
C PHE A 118 6.90 -10.03 26.95
N LEU A 119 5.66 -9.90 27.46
CA LEU A 119 4.54 -9.32 26.73
C LEU A 119 4.28 -7.84 27.08
N TRP A 120 4.68 -7.41 28.28
CA TRP A 120 4.30 -6.12 28.84
C TRP A 120 5.46 -5.31 29.43
N GLY A 121 6.72 -5.75 29.30
CA GLY A 121 7.88 -5.16 29.98
C GLY A 121 8.21 -3.72 29.59
N ASP A 122 7.83 -3.30 28.38
CA ASP A 122 7.87 -1.89 28.01
C ASP A 122 6.75 -1.55 27.02
N ILE A 123 6.60 -0.26 26.71
CA ILE A 123 5.54 0.24 25.83
C ILE A 123 5.70 -0.33 24.41
N ALA A 124 6.92 -0.46 23.88
CA ALA A 124 7.13 -0.99 22.52
C ALA A 124 6.78 -2.48 22.44
N VAL A 125 7.18 -3.26 23.43
CA VAL A 125 6.80 -4.68 23.55
C VAL A 125 5.28 -4.82 23.73
N SER A 126 4.67 -3.99 24.58
CA SER A 126 3.22 -3.96 24.77
C SER A 126 2.46 -3.59 23.50
N MET A 127 2.99 -2.67 22.69
CA MET A 127 2.42 -2.34 21.38
C MET A 127 2.48 -3.54 20.41
N LEU A 128 3.54 -4.35 20.42
CA LEU A 128 3.63 -5.58 19.62
C LEU A 128 2.64 -6.65 20.11
N THR A 129 2.50 -6.83 21.43
CA THR A 129 1.49 -7.70 22.02
C THR A 129 0.08 -7.27 21.59
N LEU A 130 -0.22 -5.97 21.66
CA LEU A 130 -1.51 -5.44 21.24
C LEU A 130 -1.72 -5.48 19.72
N PHE A 131 -0.66 -5.43 18.91
CA PHE A 131 -0.75 -5.69 17.48
C PHE A 131 -1.21 -7.12 17.20
N ARG A 132 -0.67 -8.11 17.91
CA ARG A 132 -1.15 -9.52 17.86
C ARG A 132 -2.62 -9.63 18.31
N VAL A 133 -3.00 -8.93 19.38
CA VAL A 133 -4.41 -8.88 19.82
C VAL A 133 -5.32 -8.26 18.75
N MET A 134 -4.87 -7.20 18.09
CA MET A 134 -5.63 -6.50 17.04
C MET A 134 -5.87 -7.39 15.81
N THR A 135 -4.92 -8.25 15.45
CA THR A 135 -5.07 -9.22 14.36
C THR A 135 -5.91 -10.43 14.75
N PHE A 136 -6.43 -10.47 15.99
CA PHE A 136 -7.15 -11.60 16.59
C PHE A 136 -6.33 -12.89 16.70
N GLU A 137 -5.01 -12.80 16.57
CA GLU A 137 -4.13 -13.96 16.67
C GLU A 137 -3.89 -14.29 18.16
N ASP A 138 -4.40 -15.44 18.63
CA ASP A 138 -4.19 -15.96 19.99
C ASP A 138 -4.41 -14.95 21.13
N TRP A 139 -5.26 -13.96 20.91
CA TRP A 139 -5.48 -12.87 21.87
C TRP A 139 -6.06 -13.36 23.20
N THR A 140 -6.77 -14.49 23.18
CA THR A 140 -7.36 -15.12 24.36
C THR A 140 -6.30 -15.64 25.32
N ASP A 141 -5.14 -16.09 24.82
CA ASP A 141 -4.08 -16.62 25.69
C ASP A 141 -3.46 -15.50 26.51
N VAL A 142 -3.18 -14.36 25.86
CA VAL A 142 -2.72 -13.12 26.52
C VAL A 142 -3.75 -12.65 27.56
N MET A 143 -5.04 -12.71 27.20
CA MET A 143 -6.13 -12.36 28.11
C MET A 143 -6.19 -13.32 29.31
N TYR A 144 -6.18 -14.63 29.10
CA TYR A 144 -6.30 -15.63 30.17
C TYR A 144 -5.14 -15.55 31.17
N GLU A 145 -3.93 -15.27 30.70
CA GLU A 145 -2.77 -15.08 31.56
C GLU A 145 -2.96 -13.90 32.53
N THR A 146 -3.37 -12.73 32.00
CA THR A 146 -3.67 -11.59 32.88
C THR A 146 -4.92 -11.80 33.72
N MET A 147 -5.89 -12.58 33.24
CA MET A 147 -7.15 -12.87 33.95
C MET A 147 -6.92 -13.78 35.17
N ALA A 148 -5.90 -14.63 35.14
CA ALA A 148 -5.51 -15.47 36.27
C ALA A 148 -5.13 -14.64 37.51
N VAL A 149 -4.61 -13.43 37.32
CA VAL A 149 -4.25 -12.48 38.39
C VAL A 149 -5.36 -11.43 38.59
N TYR A 150 -5.88 -10.86 37.50
CA TYR A 150 -6.93 -9.85 37.50
C TYR A 150 -8.19 -10.36 36.78
N PRO A 151 -9.19 -10.92 37.50
CA PRO A 151 -10.35 -11.58 36.88
C PRO A 151 -11.19 -10.73 35.92
N LEU A 152 -11.07 -9.40 35.99
CA LEU A 152 -11.77 -8.45 35.12
C LEU A 152 -10.90 -7.91 33.97
N SER A 153 -9.66 -8.41 33.80
CA SER A 153 -8.76 -7.95 32.73
C SER A 153 -9.34 -8.17 31.33
N TRP A 154 -10.25 -9.13 31.14
CA TRP A 154 -10.94 -9.36 29.87
C TRP A 154 -11.64 -8.10 29.32
N ILE A 155 -12.07 -7.19 30.20
CA ILE A 155 -12.68 -5.91 29.78
C ILE A 155 -11.67 -5.05 29.02
N TYR A 156 -10.41 -5.01 29.46
CA TYR A 156 -9.35 -4.24 28.78
C TYR A 156 -9.19 -4.70 27.32
N TYR A 157 -9.13 -6.02 27.09
CA TYR A 157 -8.99 -6.58 25.74
C TYR A 157 -10.25 -6.37 24.90
N LEU A 158 -11.45 -6.56 25.46
CA LEU A 158 -12.68 -6.36 24.70
C LEU A 158 -12.87 -4.89 24.29
N VAL A 159 -12.55 -3.93 25.16
CA VAL A 159 -12.60 -2.50 24.80
C VAL A 159 -11.58 -2.19 23.71
N PHE A 160 -10.35 -2.69 23.84
CA PHE A 160 -9.30 -2.52 22.82
C PHE A 160 -9.73 -3.09 21.46
N ILE A 161 -10.21 -4.32 21.44
CA ILE A 161 -10.68 -5.02 20.24
C ILE A 161 -11.87 -4.27 19.63
N PHE A 162 -12.84 -3.85 20.44
CA PHE A 162 -14.01 -3.12 19.95
C PHE A 162 -13.60 -1.80 19.30
N LEU A 163 -12.74 -1.00 19.94
CA LEU A 163 -12.28 0.27 19.39
C LEU A 163 -11.50 0.09 18.08
N ASN A 164 -10.59 -0.88 18.01
CA ASN A 164 -9.81 -1.13 16.80
C ASN A 164 -10.65 -1.71 15.66
N THR A 165 -11.55 -2.65 15.97
CA THR A 165 -12.45 -3.24 14.98
C THR A 165 -13.41 -2.18 14.45
N PHE A 166 -13.96 -1.33 15.33
CA PHE A 166 -14.82 -0.23 14.92
C PHE A 166 -14.09 0.79 14.05
N ALA A 167 -12.86 1.17 14.42
CA ALA A 167 -12.00 2.03 13.60
C ALA A 167 -11.75 1.42 12.20
N PHE A 168 -11.40 0.14 12.16
CA PHE A 168 -11.14 -0.59 10.92
C PHE A 168 -12.40 -0.71 10.04
N LEU A 169 -13.56 -1.01 10.63
CA LEU A 169 -14.83 -1.08 9.90
C LEU A 169 -15.23 0.28 9.33
N ASN A 170 -15.09 1.36 10.10
CA ASN A 170 -15.37 2.71 9.59
C ASN A 170 -14.45 3.10 8.44
N MET A 171 -13.19 2.69 8.48
CA MET A 171 -12.26 2.85 7.36
C MET A 171 -12.71 2.08 6.13
N LEU A 172 -13.06 0.80 6.29
CA LEU A 172 -13.51 -0.05 5.20
C LEU A 172 -14.76 0.54 4.54
N ILE A 173 -15.74 0.95 5.34
CA ILE A 173 -16.95 1.63 4.85
C ILE A 173 -16.56 2.92 4.12
N GLY A 174 -15.67 3.73 4.70
CA GLY A 174 -15.20 4.97 4.08
C GLY A 174 -14.57 4.75 2.70
N ILE A 175 -13.73 3.72 2.55
CA ILE A 175 -13.11 3.37 1.26
C ILE A 175 -14.16 2.88 0.27
N VAL A 176 -15.04 1.97 0.70
CA VAL A 176 -16.10 1.42 -0.16
C VAL A 176 -17.03 2.53 -0.63
N VAL A 177 -17.43 3.45 0.25
CA VAL A 177 -18.24 4.62 -0.10
C VAL A 177 -17.49 5.53 -1.06
N ASN A 178 -16.23 5.85 -0.80
CA ASN A 178 -15.42 6.69 -1.69
C ASN A 178 -15.28 6.08 -3.10
N VAL A 179 -15.10 4.76 -3.20
CA VAL A 179 -15.06 4.06 -4.50
C VAL A 179 -16.42 4.10 -5.19
N MET A 180 -17.52 3.82 -4.47
CA MET A 180 -18.87 3.88 -5.04
C MET A 180 -19.25 5.30 -5.49
N GLU A 181 -18.87 6.34 -4.73
CA GLU A 181 -19.11 7.74 -5.12
C GLU A 181 -18.31 8.11 -6.37
N GLN A 182 -17.07 7.64 -6.48
CA GLN A 182 -16.24 7.85 -7.66
C GLN A 182 -16.82 7.14 -8.89
N GLU A 183 -17.19 5.86 -8.80
CA GLU A 183 -17.80 5.12 -9.91
C GLU A 183 -19.10 5.78 -10.39
N ARG A 184 -19.97 6.22 -9.46
CA ARG A 184 -21.22 6.91 -9.81
C ARG A 184 -21.00 8.27 -10.47
N ALA A 185 -19.95 9.00 -10.09
CA ALA A 185 -19.60 10.26 -10.71
C ALA A 185 -19.12 10.05 -12.16
N GLU A 186 -18.28 9.04 -12.38
CA GLU A 186 -17.79 8.66 -13.72
C GLU A 186 -18.96 8.23 -14.63
N GLU A 187 -19.89 7.40 -14.14
CA GLU A 187 -21.10 7.02 -14.89
C GLU A 187 -21.98 8.23 -15.24
N HIS A 188 -22.16 9.18 -14.32
CA HIS A 188 -22.94 10.40 -14.57
C HIS A 188 -22.27 11.28 -15.64
N GLU A 189 -20.94 11.43 -15.60
CA GLU A 189 -20.21 12.18 -16.63
C GLU A 189 -20.30 11.51 -18.00
N GLU A 190 -20.23 10.18 -18.07
CA GLU A 190 -20.40 9.43 -19.32
C GLU A 190 -21.84 9.52 -19.87
N ALA A 191 -22.85 9.46 -19.00
CA ALA A 191 -24.24 9.64 -19.40
C ALA A 191 -24.48 11.04 -20.01
N HIS A 192 -23.92 12.09 -19.40
CA HIS A 192 -24.07 13.45 -19.88
C HIS A 192 -23.15 13.82 -21.06
N LYS A 193 -22.10 13.05 -21.35
CA LYS A 193 -21.31 13.24 -22.58
C LYS A 193 -22.10 12.99 -23.87
N ASN A 194 -23.14 12.15 -23.82
CA ASN A 194 -24.00 11.85 -24.97
C ASN A 194 -25.28 12.69 -25.02
N ASP A 195 -25.60 13.44 -23.96
CA ASP A 195 -26.66 14.44 -24.02
C ASP A 195 -26.11 15.67 -24.75
N MET A 196 -26.68 15.97 -25.92
CA MET A 196 -26.42 17.24 -26.61
C MET A 196 -26.59 18.39 -25.62
N THR A 197 -25.58 19.24 -25.49
CA THR A 197 -25.66 20.38 -24.59
C THR A 197 -26.79 21.32 -25.03
N ILE A 198 -27.33 22.12 -24.10
CA ILE A 198 -28.32 23.16 -24.47
C ILE A 198 -27.75 24.11 -25.53
N GLU A 199 -26.43 24.32 -25.54
CA GLU A 199 -25.74 25.05 -26.60
C GLU A 199 -25.84 24.33 -27.96
N ASP A 200 -25.55 23.02 -28.03
CA ASP A 200 -25.70 22.23 -29.26
C ASP A 200 -27.15 22.23 -29.77
N LEU A 201 -28.11 22.12 -28.85
CA LEU A 201 -29.54 22.16 -29.16
C LEU A 201 -29.97 23.54 -29.68
N SER A 202 -29.44 24.61 -29.09
CA SER A 202 -29.70 25.99 -29.53
C SER A 202 -29.11 26.27 -30.92
N ALA A 203 -27.91 25.75 -31.20
CA ALA A 203 -27.25 25.88 -32.50
C ALA A 203 -28.06 25.16 -33.60
N GLN A 204 -28.52 23.94 -33.33
CA GLN A 204 -29.37 23.20 -34.27
C GLN A 204 -30.73 23.89 -34.50
N LEU A 205 -31.34 24.48 -33.47
CA LEU A 205 -32.58 25.23 -33.63
C LEU A 205 -32.42 26.46 -34.51
N GLU A 206 -31.31 27.21 -34.37
CA GLU A 206 -31.02 28.35 -35.23
C GLU A 206 -30.73 27.92 -36.68
N GLU A 207 -30.00 26.82 -36.89
CA GLU A 207 -29.78 26.25 -38.22
C GLU A 207 -31.11 25.81 -38.87
N LEU A 208 -31.99 25.16 -38.11
CA LEU A 208 -33.30 24.73 -38.60
C LEU A 208 -34.20 25.92 -38.97
N LYS A 209 -34.20 26.98 -38.16
CA LYS A 209 -34.91 28.24 -38.47
C LYS A 209 -34.38 28.87 -39.75
N ALA A 210 -33.06 28.89 -39.95
CA ALA A 210 -32.46 29.42 -41.17
C ALA A 210 -32.90 28.61 -42.40
N LEU A 211 -32.88 27.29 -42.33
CA LEU A 211 -33.34 26.42 -43.42
C LEU A 211 -34.82 26.62 -43.77
N ILE A 212 -35.69 26.75 -42.77
CA ILE A 212 -37.12 27.02 -43.01
C ILE A 212 -37.31 28.38 -43.68
N LYS A 213 -36.58 29.41 -43.23
CA LYS A 213 -36.66 30.77 -43.79
C LYS A 213 -36.12 30.85 -45.23
N THR A 214 -35.24 29.94 -45.62
CA THR A 214 -34.71 29.86 -46.98
C THR A 214 -35.63 29.08 -47.92
N ARG A 215 -36.59 28.32 -47.37
CA ARG A 215 -37.52 27.46 -48.11
C ARG A 215 -38.94 28.03 -48.24
N SER A 216 -39.25 29.14 -47.56
CA SER A 216 -40.47 29.95 -47.70
C SER A 216 -40.25 31.14 -48.62
#